data_AF-A0A8J5MMV2-F1
#
_entry.id   AF-A0A8J5MMV2-F1
#
_cell.length_a   1.000
_cell.length_b   1.000
_cell.length_c   1.000
_cell.angle_alpha   90.00
_cell.angle_beta   90.00
_cell.angle_gamma   90.00
#
_symmetry.space_group_name_H-M   'P 1'
#
loop_
_entity.id
_entity.type
_entity.pdbx_description
1 polymer ?
#
loop_
_entity_poly.entity_id
_entity_poly.type
_entity_poly.pdbx_seq_one_letter_code
_entity_poly.pdbx_strand_id
1 'polypeptide(L)'
;MQGVEDGATFFSTMERQVIVLHILNSLRAAQNEAVEGTSFREGQAIIPKFESEGVIHGILPLHDYKKLEHLRATWVQTFFRYQPIEAIQEYFGSKIAIYFAWLGHYTTALTVPAVIGLIFWVRQHPPPLPHRRSLPPTLS
;
A
#
# COMPACT_ATOMS: atom_id res chain seq x y z
N MET A 1 -7.37 -22.62 -17.68
CA MET A 1 -5.97 -22.27 -17.98
C MET A 1 -5.95 -21.64 -19.37
N GLN A 2 -6.13 -20.33 -19.43
CA GLN A 2 -6.19 -19.53 -20.67
C GLN A 2 -5.45 -18.24 -20.31
N GLY A 3 -4.30 -17.99 -20.93
CA GLY A 3 -3.48 -16.84 -20.53
C GLY A 3 -2.09 -16.75 -21.16
N VAL A 4 -1.77 -17.56 -22.16
CA VAL A 4 -0.48 -17.48 -22.89
C VAL A 4 -0.76 -17.35 -24.38
N GLU A 5 -1.54 -16.33 -24.78
CA GLU A 5 -1.80 -16.07 -26.20
C GLU A 5 -1.25 -14.72 -26.67
N ASP A 6 -0.87 -13.82 -25.76
CA ASP A 6 -0.26 -12.53 -26.10
C ASP A 6 1.02 -12.28 -25.28
N GLY A 7 2.16 -12.20 -26.00
CA GLY A 7 3.47 -11.90 -25.40
C GLY A 7 3.52 -10.51 -24.75
N ALA A 8 2.62 -9.60 -25.14
CA ALA A 8 2.51 -8.28 -24.54
C ALA A 8 1.93 -8.30 -23.12
N THR A 9 1.15 -9.32 -22.75
CA THR A 9 0.52 -9.42 -21.41
C THR A 9 1.10 -10.52 -20.54
N PHE A 10 2.12 -11.23 -21.01
CA PHE A 10 2.71 -12.36 -20.29
C PHE A 10 3.25 -11.98 -18.90
N PHE A 11 3.95 -10.85 -18.79
CA PHE A 11 4.41 -10.30 -17.52
C PHE A 11 3.53 -9.14 -17.06
N SER A 12 3.15 -9.15 -15.79
CA SER A 12 2.54 -8.01 -15.12
C SER A 12 3.50 -6.81 -15.10
N THR A 13 2.94 -5.61 -14.95
CA THR A 13 3.74 -4.37 -14.84
C THR A 13 4.77 -4.45 -13.72
N MET A 14 4.39 -5.04 -12.58
CA MET A 14 5.25 -5.22 -11.41
C MET A 14 6.42 -6.18 -11.72
N GLU A 15 6.15 -7.34 -12.33
CA GLU A 15 7.20 -8.29 -12.72
C GLU A 15 8.19 -7.66 -13.71
N ARG A 16 7.70 -6.89 -14.69
CA ARG A 16 8.55 -6.18 -15.64
C ARG A 16 9.49 -5.21 -14.93
N GLN A 17 8.98 -4.43 -13.98
CA GLN A 17 9.78 -3.48 -13.23
C GLN A 17 10.83 -4.18 -12.36
N VAL A 18 10.47 -5.30 -11.73
CA VAL A 18 11.41 -6.12 -10.96
C VAL A 18 12.51 -6.69 -11.86
N ILE A 19 12.17 -7.20 -13.04
CA ILE A 19 13.14 -7.72 -14.01
C ILE A 19 14.09 -6.60 -14.46
N VAL A 20 13.57 -5.43 -14.82
CA VAL A 20 14.38 -4.28 -15.23
C VAL A 20 15.32 -3.86 -14.11
N LEU A 21 14.83 -3.74 -12.88
CA LEU A 21 15.65 -3.41 -11.72
C LEU A 21 16.75 -4.46 -11.47
N HIS A 22 16.41 -5.74 -11.62
CA HIS A 22 17.37 -6.83 -11.47
C HIS A 22 18.48 -6.76 -12.53
N ILE A 23 18.12 -6.50 -13.79
CA ILE A 23 19.08 -6.32 -14.89
C ILE A 23 19.99 -5.13 -14.61
N LEU A 24 19.43 -3.98 -14.22
CA LEU A 24 20.22 -2.80 -13.87
C LEU A 24 21.22 -3.10 -12.75
N ASN A 25 20.81 -3.82 -11.71
CA ASN A 25 21.68 -4.21 -10.61
C ASN A 25 22.69 -5.31 -10.96
N SER A 26 22.45 -6.09 -12.01
CA SER A 26 23.39 -7.10 -12.50
C SER A 26 24.43 -6.54 -13.45
N LEU A 27 24.25 -5.32 -13.96
CA LEU A 27 25.25 -4.65 -14.81
C LEU A 27 26.60 -4.54 -14.10
N ARG A 28 27.65 -4.92 -14.83
CA ARG A 28 29.05 -4.85 -14.41
C ARG A 28 29.84 -4.10 -15.47
N ALA A 29 30.79 -3.29 -15.03
CA ALA A 29 31.65 -2.54 -15.92
C ALA A 29 32.59 -3.49 -16.68
N ALA A 30 32.70 -3.27 -17.99
CA ALA A 30 33.64 -3.95 -18.87
C ALA A 30 35.07 -3.38 -18.70
N GLN A 31 36.08 -4.06 -19.26
CA GLN A 31 37.45 -3.54 -19.24
C GLN A 31 37.54 -2.17 -19.91
N ASN A 32 38.20 -1.23 -19.24
CA ASN A 32 38.43 0.14 -19.69
C ASN A 32 37.17 0.98 -19.93
N GLU A 33 36.06 0.62 -19.30
CA GLU A 33 34.86 1.44 -19.33
C GLU A 33 35.04 2.65 -18.38
N ALA A 34 34.92 3.85 -18.93
CA ALA A 34 34.99 5.10 -18.19
C ALA A 34 33.86 6.00 -18.68
N VAL A 35 33.05 6.49 -17.74
CA VAL A 35 31.91 7.38 -18.03
C VAL A 35 32.08 8.64 -17.19
N GLU A 36 32.11 9.80 -17.85
CA GLU A 36 32.11 11.13 -17.23
C GLU A 36 33.11 11.33 -16.06
N GLY A 37 34.36 10.87 -16.24
CA GLY A 37 35.42 11.05 -15.23
C GLY A 37 35.42 10.01 -14.11
N THR A 38 34.52 9.03 -14.16
CA THR A 38 34.44 7.94 -13.18
C THR A 38 35.12 6.69 -13.77
N SER A 39 36.24 6.25 -13.16
CA SER A 39 36.97 5.06 -13.61
C SER A 39 36.40 3.79 -12.99
N PHE A 40 36.00 2.81 -13.78
CA PHE A 40 35.51 1.54 -13.24
C PHE A 40 36.62 0.51 -13.12
N ARG A 41 36.57 -0.32 -12.08
CA ARG A 41 37.33 -1.58 -12.05
C ARG A 41 36.56 -2.62 -12.85
N GLU A 42 37.28 -3.48 -13.57
CA GLU A 42 36.66 -4.60 -14.29
C GLU A 42 35.79 -5.43 -13.33
N GLY A 43 34.55 -5.70 -13.73
CA GLY A 43 33.60 -6.46 -12.93
C GLY A 43 32.98 -5.71 -11.76
N GLN A 44 33.16 -4.39 -11.64
CA GLN A 44 32.50 -3.57 -10.62
C GLN A 44 31.03 -3.30 -10.97
N ALA A 45 30.14 -3.31 -9.97
CA ALA A 45 28.74 -2.93 -10.15
C ALA A 45 28.60 -1.45 -10.50
N ILE A 46 27.88 -1.15 -11.60
CA ILE A 46 27.78 0.20 -12.17
C ILE A 46 26.87 1.09 -11.32
N ILE A 47 25.65 0.61 -11.05
CA ILE A 47 24.61 1.39 -10.37
C ILE A 47 25.04 1.85 -8.97
N PRO A 48 25.55 0.99 -8.06
CA PRO A 48 25.93 1.44 -6.73
C PRO A 48 27.07 2.46 -6.73
N LYS A 49 27.96 2.38 -7.73
CA LYS A 49 29.05 3.35 -7.88
C LYS A 49 28.50 4.71 -8.30
N PHE A 50 27.62 4.76 -9.29
CA PHE A 50 26.94 6.00 -9.69
C PHE A 50 26.07 6.61 -8.58
N GLU A 51 25.46 5.78 -7.74
CA GLU A 51 24.76 6.26 -6.55
C GLU A 51 25.73 6.87 -5.54
N SER A 52 26.89 6.24 -5.30
CA SER A 52 27.90 6.75 -4.37
C SER A 52 28.59 8.05 -4.84
N GLU A 53 28.73 8.22 -6.15
CA GLU A 53 29.32 9.41 -6.78
C GLU A 53 28.29 10.54 -6.97
N GLY A 54 27.01 10.29 -6.63
CA GLY A 54 25.94 11.28 -6.74
C GLY A 54 25.47 11.54 -8.18
N VAL A 55 25.94 10.76 -9.15
CA VAL A 55 25.48 10.82 -10.56
C VAL A 55 24.03 10.37 -10.67
N ILE A 56 23.66 9.34 -9.89
CA ILE A 56 22.28 8.84 -9.79
C ILE A 56 21.80 9.04 -8.35
N HIS A 57 20.64 9.68 -8.17
CA HIS A 57 20.03 9.82 -6.84
C HIS A 57 19.27 8.56 -6.39
N GLY A 58 18.79 7.76 -7.33
CA GLY A 58 18.11 6.49 -7.07
C GLY A 58 17.31 6.00 -8.27
N ILE A 59 16.91 4.74 -8.23
CA ILE A 59 16.11 4.10 -9.28
C ILE A 59 14.72 3.80 -8.72
N LEU A 60 13.69 4.40 -9.32
CA LEU A 60 12.31 4.23 -8.91
C LEU A 60 11.46 3.68 -10.06
N PRO A 61 10.56 2.71 -9.80
CA PRO A 61 9.62 2.25 -10.81
C PRO A 61 8.64 3.35 -11.20
N LEU A 62 8.28 3.43 -12.47
CA LEU A 62 7.26 4.37 -12.94
C LEU A 62 5.85 3.85 -12.61
N HIS A 63 5.02 4.69 -12.00
CA HIS A 63 3.65 4.29 -11.65
C HIS A 63 2.72 4.28 -12.87
N ASP A 64 1.89 3.25 -12.98
CA ASP A 64 0.70 3.28 -13.83
C ASP A 64 -0.42 4.03 -13.08
N TYR A 65 -0.61 5.30 -13.43
CA TYR A 65 -1.60 6.17 -12.81
C TYR A 65 -3.04 5.70 -13.03
N LYS A 66 -3.34 5.00 -14.14
CA LYS A 66 -4.70 4.54 -14.43
C LYS A 66 -5.11 3.41 -13.47
N LYS A 67 -4.22 2.44 -13.28
CA LYS A 67 -4.42 1.35 -12.30
C LYS A 67 -4.52 1.91 -10.88
N LEU A 68 -3.69 2.87 -10.53
CA LEU A 68 -3.69 3.50 -9.20
C LEU A 68 -5.00 4.25 -8.92
N GLU A 69 -5.51 5.03 -9.88
CA GLU A 69 -6.77 5.77 -9.72
C GLU A 69 -7.96 4.81 -9.58
N HIS A 70 -8.00 3.74 -10.38
CA HIS A 70 -9.03 2.71 -10.26
C HIS A 70 -9.01 2.04 -8.88
N LEU A 71 -7.82 1.71 -8.38
CA LEU A 71 -7.65 1.11 -7.06
C LEU A 71 -8.05 2.10 -5.96
N ARG A 72 -7.72 3.39 -6.10
CA ARG A 72 -8.12 4.44 -5.16
C ARG A 72 -9.64 4.56 -5.06
N ALA A 73 -10.34 4.60 -6.19
CA ALA A 73 -11.79 4.71 -6.24
C ALA A 73 -12.49 3.48 -5.64
N THR A 74 -11.98 2.29 -5.95
CA THR A 74 -12.64 1.02 -5.56
C THR A 74 -12.34 0.61 -4.12
N TRP A 75 -11.11 0.82 -3.67
CA TRP A 75 -10.64 0.37 -2.35
C TRP A 75 -10.55 1.50 -1.34
N VAL A 76 -9.72 2.53 -1.61
CA VAL A 76 -9.38 3.55 -0.59
C VAL A 76 -10.58 4.40 -0.20
N GLN A 77 -11.44 4.73 -1.17
CA GLN A 77 -12.64 5.55 -0.92
C GLN A 77 -13.83 4.74 -0.38
N THR A 78 -13.74 3.41 -0.31
CA THR A 78 -14.88 2.58 0.12
C THR A 78 -14.56 1.78 1.39
N PHE A 79 -14.86 2.38 2.54
CA PHE A 79 -14.57 1.79 3.87
C PHE A 79 -15.43 0.56 4.22
N PHE A 80 -16.61 0.42 3.61
CA PHE A 80 -17.56 -0.66 3.93
C PHE A 80 -17.52 -1.84 2.95
N ARG A 81 -16.61 -1.82 1.96
CA ARG A 81 -16.46 -2.92 1.00
C ARG A 81 -15.31 -3.83 1.39
N TYR A 82 -15.40 -5.08 0.92
CA TYR A 82 -14.31 -6.02 1.03
C TYR A 82 -13.09 -5.49 0.27
N GLN A 83 -11.91 -5.68 0.85
CA GLN A 83 -10.67 -5.19 0.28
C GLN A 83 -10.30 -6.03 -0.97
N PRO A 84 -10.02 -5.43 -2.14
CA PRO A 84 -9.62 -6.16 -3.33
C PRO A 84 -8.14 -6.56 -3.25
N ILE A 85 -7.83 -7.61 -2.48
CA ILE A 85 -6.45 -8.03 -2.19
C ILE A 85 -5.69 -8.42 -3.45
N GLU A 86 -6.36 -9.07 -4.40
CA GLU A 86 -5.76 -9.52 -5.66
C GLU A 86 -5.28 -8.32 -6.49
N ALA A 87 -6.08 -7.25 -6.57
CA ALA A 87 -5.71 -6.03 -7.29
C ALA A 87 -4.58 -5.25 -6.59
N ILE A 88 -4.58 -5.24 -5.25
CA ILE A 88 -3.48 -4.66 -4.45
C ILE A 88 -2.19 -5.47 -4.68
N GLN A 89 -2.29 -6.80 -4.72
CA GLN A 89 -1.17 -7.70 -4.97
C GLN A 89 -0.58 -7.53 -6.37
N GLU A 90 -1.42 -7.42 -7.39
CA GLU A 90 -0.95 -7.22 -8.77
C GLU A 90 -0.20 -5.90 -8.93
N TYR A 91 -0.64 -4.84 -8.26
CA TYR A 91 -0.04 -3.50 -8.39
C TYR A 91 1.16 -3.28 -7.46
N PHE A 92 1.02 -3.60 -6.17
CA PHE A 92 2.04 -3.32 -5.14
C PHE A 92 2.90 -4.53 -4.77
N GLY A 93 2.54 -5.72 -5.23
CA GLY A 93 3.21 -6.97 -4.90
C GLY A 93 2.70 -7.61 -3.61
N SER A 94 3.08 -8.89 -3.43
CA SER A 94 2.58 -9.74 -2.34
C SER A 94 2.88 -9.21 -0.94
N LYS A 95 4.01 -8.54 -0.73
CA LYS A 95 4.41 -7.99 0.58
C LYS A 95 3.47 -6.89 1.07
N ILE A 96 3.03 -6.02 0.17
CA ILE A 96 2.11 -4.93 0.52
C ILE A 96 0.68 -5.48 0.63
N ALA A 97 0.29 -6.41 -0.23
CA ALA A 97 -1.01 -7.06 -0.16
C ALA A 97 -1.24 -7.81 1.16
N ILE A 98 -0.26 -8.59 1.64
CA ILE A 98 -0.40 -9.30 2.91
C ILE A 98 -0.48 -8.36 4.11
N TYR A 99 0.25 -7.25 4.09
CA TYR A 99 0.16 -6.22 5.13
C TYR A 99 -1.27 -5.68 5.25
N PHE A 100 -1.86 -5.34 4.10
CA PHE A 100 -3.21 -4.80 4.05
C PHE A 100 -4.28 -5.84 4.40
N ALA A 101 -4.13 -7.09 3.93
CA ALA A 101 -5.01 -8.20 4.32
C ALA A 101 -5.01 -8.42 5.83
N TRP A 102 -3.83 -8.41 6.46
CA TRP A 102 -3.70 -8.54 7.90
C TRP A 102 -4.32 -7.36 8.65
N LEU A 103 -4.10 -6.13 8.16
CA LEU A 103 -4.70 -4.93 8.74
C LEU A 103 -6.23 -4.97 8.70
N GLY A 104 -6.83 -5.35 7.56
CA GLY A 104 -8.29 -5.50 7.42
C GLY A 104 -8.87 -6.59 8.31
N HIS A 105 -8.15 -7.71 8.47
CA HIS A 105 -8.52 -8.75 9.42
C HIS A 105 -8.51 -8.23 10.87
N TYR A 106 -7.46 -7.49 11.24
CA TYR A 106 -7.29 -6.95 12.59
C TYR A 106 -8.38 -5.92 12.94
N THR A 107 -8.69 -5.00 12.03
CA THR A 107 -9.78 -4.01 12.26
C THR A 107 -11.14 -4.68 12.41
N THR A 108 -11.41 -5.71 11.61
CA THR A 108 -12.65 -6.49 11.73
C THR A 108 -12.70 -7.24 13.06
N ALA A 109 -11.59 -7.85 13.49
CA ALA A 109 -11.49 -8.54 14.77
C ALA A 109 -11.70 -7.60 15.96
N LEU A 110 -11.19 -6.36 15.89
CA LEU A 110 -11.38 -5.34 16.93
C LEU A 110 -12.81 -4.77 16.98
N THR A 111 -13.58 -4.89 15.91
CA THR A 111 -14.96 -4.38 15.86
C THR A 111 -15.86 -5.11 16.87
N VAL A 112 -15.68 -6.42 17.05
CA VAL A 112 -16.45 -7.22 18.01
C VAL A 112 -16.27 -6.75 19.47
N PRO A 113 -15.06 -6.70 20.04
CA PRO A 113 -14.86 -6.22 21.40
C PRO A 113 -15.22 -4.74 21.55
N ALA A 114 -15.04 -3.91 20.51
CA ALA A 114 -15.46 -2.51 20.55
C ALA A 114 -16.98 -2.35 20.72
N VAL A 115 -17.77 -3.13 19.97
CA VAL A 115 -19.24 -3.14 20.09
C VAL A 115 -19.68 -3.64 21.46
N ILE A 116 -19.07 -4.72 21.95
CA ILE A 116 -19.35 -5.27 23.29
C ILE A 116 -19.04 -4.22 24.38
N GLY A 117 -17.86 -3.61 24.32
CA GLY A 117 -17.44 -2.56 25.25
C GLY A 117 -18.38 -1.36 25.24
N LEU A 118 -18.83 -0.92 24.06
CA LEU A 118 -19.79 0.17 23.92
C LEU A 118 -21.14 -0.17 24.57
N ILE A 119 -21.64 -1.40 24.38
CA ILE A 119 -22.89 -1.87 25.01
C ILE A 119 -22.76 -1.83 26.55
N PHE A 120 -21.65 -2.32 27.08
CA PHE A 120 -21.40 -2.29 28.53
C PHE A 120 -21.31 -0.87 29.06
N TRP A 121 -20.63 0.03 28.35
CA TRP A 121 -20.46 1.43 28.75
C TRP A 121 -21.80 2.18 28.81
N VAL A 122 -22.64 2.05 27.78
CA VAL A 122 -23.98 2.68 27.73
C VAL A 122 -24.88 2.14 28.85
N ARG A 123 -24.80 0.84 29.16
CA ARG A 123 -25.60 0.26 30.25
C ARG A 123 -25.17 0.73 31.63
N GLN A 124 -23.89 0.99 31.83
CA GLN A 124 -23.37 1.49 33.10
C GLN A 124 -23.62 3.00 33.28
N HIS A 125 -23.75 3.77 32.20
CA HIS A 125 -23.96 5.21 32.22
C HIS A 125 -25.27 5.60 31.51
N PRO A 126 -26.44 5.29 32.11
CA PRO A 126 -27.72 5.71 31.53
C PRO A 126 -27.80 7.24 31.49
N PRO A 127 -28.43 7.82 30.45
CA PRO A 127 -28.59 9.26 30.34
C PRO A 127 -29.38 9.81 31.54
N PRO A 128 -29.03 11.00 32.05
CA PRO A 128 -29.77 11.63 33.14
C PRO A 128 -31.23 11.83 32.74
N LEU A 129 -32.16 11.45 33.62
CA LEU A 129 -33.59 11.66 33.40
C LEU A 129 -33.88 13.16 33.18
N PRO A 130 -34.78 13.50 32.26
CA PRO A 130 -35.19 14.89 32.08
C PRO A 130 -35.75 15.42 33.40
N HIS A 131 -35.19 16.53 33.87
CA HIS A 131 -35.64 17.22 35.08
C HIS A 131 -37.14 17.49 34.95
N ARG A 132 -37.95 16.80 35.77
CA ARG A 132 -39.39 17.05 35.88
C ARG A 132 -39.53 18.50 36.36
N ARG A 133 -39.79 19.44 35.44
CA ARG A 133 -40.12 20.82 35.80
C ARG A 133 -41.30 20.73 36.75
N SER A 134 -41.10 21.11 38.00
CA SER A 134 -42.18 21.34 38.94
C SER A 134 -43.10 22.40 38.34
N LEU A 135 -44.39 22.07 38.21
CA LEU A 135 -45.41 23.05 37.85
C LEU A 135 -45.40 24.15 38.93
N PRO A 136 -45.49 25.44 38.57
CA PRO A 136 -45.57 26.50 39.56
C PRO A 136 -46.84 26.34 40.40
N PRO A 137 -46.80 26.66 41.71
CA PRO A 137 -47.98 26.59 42.56
C PRO A 137 -49.03 27.58 42.04
N THR A 138 -50.20 27.08 41.66
CA THR A 138 -51.38 27.89 41.38
C THR A 138 -51.77 28.65 42.65
N LEU A 139 -51.69 29.98 42.58
CA LEU A 139 -52.19 30.90 43.61
C LEU A 139 -53.71 30.74 43.72
N SER A 140 -54.19 30.31 44.89
CA SER A 140 -55.59 30.37 45.32
C SER A 140 -55.77 31.50 46.32
#